data_AF-A0A919YW78-F1
#
_entry.id   AF-A0A919YW78-F1
#
_cell.length_a   1.000
_cell.length_b   1.000
_cell.length_c   1.000
_cell.angle_alpha   90.00
_cell.angle_beta   90.00
_cell.angle_gamma   90.00
#
_symmetry.space_group_name_H-M   'P 1'
#
loop_
_entity.id
_entity.type
_entity.pdbx_description
1 polymer ?
#
loop_
_entity_poly.entity_id
_entity_poly.type
_entity_poly.pdbx_seq_one_letter_code
_entity_poly.pdbx_strand_id
1 'polypeptide(L)'
;MTNQDDWIEPFRLLQLCDVVSLYVCLNDPGVRKEQEYPRYADGFEDSEMFNPIGEGRLVAEWVNDKEIKISPNPFDQSFVATLKQKQVPKKLVQEAGIAEAYNQTAWVEQEVIFRGGS
;
A
#
# COMPACT_ATOMS: atom_id res chain seq x y z
N MET A 1 6.77 24.44 -25.46
CA MET A 1 6.00 24.93 -24.30
C MET A 1 5.42 23.69 -23.65
N THR A 2 5.98 23.21 -22.54
CA THR A 2 5.33 22.21 -21.69
C THR A 2 4.05 22.84 -21.18
N ASN A 3 2.92 22.17 -21.43
CA ASN A 3 1.63 22.68 -21.00
C ASN A 3 1.59 22.57 -19.47
N GLN A 4 0.94 23.51 -18.79
CA GLN A 4 0.89 23.52 -17.33
C GLN A 4 0.21 22.26 -16.75
N ASP A 5 -0.51 21.52 -17.61
CA ASP A 5 -1.21 20.26 -17.32
C ASP A 5 -0.31 19.00 -17.38
N ASP A 6 0.89 19.06 -18.00
CA ASP A 6 1.75 17.89 -18.24
C ASP A 6 2.23 17.20 -16.94
N TRP A 7 2.16 17.88 -15.79
CA TRP A 7 2.60 17.38 -14.50
C TRP A 7 1.49 16.80 -13.62
N ILE A 8 0.22 17.03 -13.97
CA ILE A 8 -0.91 16.66 -13.11
C ILE A 8 -1.03 15.14 -12.99
N GLU A 9 -0.96 14.42 -14.11
CA GLU A 9 -1.04 12.95 -14.12
C GLU A 9 0.13 12.29 -13.38
N PRO A 10 1.41 12.60 -13.69
CA PRO A 10 2.55 12.01 -12.97
C PRO A 10 2.52 12.31 -11.46
N PHE A 11 2.12 13.52 -11.08
CA PHE A 11 2.03 13.90 -9.67
C PHE A 11 0.93 13.11 -8.95
N ARG A 12 -0.26 12.98 -9.55
CA ARG A 12 -1.36 12.22 -8.98
C ARG A 12 -1.03 10.72 -8.89
N LEU A 13 -0.30 10.19 -9.86
CA LEU A 13 0.17 8.80 -9.81
C LEU A 13 1.12 8.59 -8.62
N LEU A 14 2.04 9.55 -8.39
CA LEU A 14 2.91 9.50 -7.23
C LEU A 14 2.12 9.57 -5.91
N GLN A 15 1.08 10.39 -5.83
CA GLN A 15 0.20 10.44 -4.66
C GLN A 15 -0.54 9.11 -4.43
N LEU A 16 -1.03 8.48 -5.50
CA LEU A 16 -1.63 7.15 -5.41
C LEU A 16 -0.61 6.12 -4.89
N CYS A 17 0.61 6.13 -5.41
CA CYS A 17 1.69 5.27 -4.93
C CYS A 17 2.00 5.50 -3.44
N ASP A 18 2.01 6.75 -2.99
CA ASP A 18 2.23 7.10 -1.57
C ASP A 18 1.13 6.49 -0.68
N VAL A 19 -0.15 6.70 -1.01
CA VAL A 19 -1.26 6.15 -0.22
C VAL A 19 -1.31 4.61 -0.26
N VAL A 20 -1.01 3.99 -1.39
CA VAL A 20 -0.93 2.52 -1.52
C VAL A 20 0.22 1.97 -0.68
N SER A 21 1.39 2.61 -0.69
CA SER A 21 2.54 2.18 0.12
C SER A 21 2.24 2.24 1.62
N LEU A 22 1.53 3.29 2.07
CA LEU A 22 1.08 3.43 3.46
C LEU A 22 0.04 2.37 3.82
N TYR A 23 -0.90 2.06 2.93
CA TYR A 23 -1.86 0.98 3.13
C TYR A 23 -1.16 -0.36 3.39
N VAL A 24 -0.11 -0.67 2.62
CA VAL A 24 0.70 -1.89 2.80
C VAL A 24 1.43 -1.87 4.15
N CYS A 25 1.98 -0.72 4.56
CA CYS A 25 2.83 -0.63 5.75
C CYS A 25 2.06 -0.51 7.07
N LEU A 26 0.82 -0.01 7.04
CA LEU A 26 0.01 0.23 8.25
C LEU A 26 -0.93 -0.92 8.61
N ASN A 27 -1.11 -1.88 7.70
CA ASN A 27 -1.95 -3.04 7.90
C ASN A 27 -1.10 -4.30 8.04
N ASP A 28 -1.52 -5.21 8.93
CA ASP A 28 -0.94 -6.55 8.95
C ASP A 28 -1.28 -7.26 7.63
N PRO A 29 -0.32 -7.99 7.00
CA PRO A 29 -0.62 -8.74 5.78
C PRO A 29 -1.77 -9.73 6.00
N GLY A 30 -2.76 -9.73 5.10
CA GLY A 30 -3.94 -10.59 5.22
C GLY A 30 -4.99 -10.13 6.22
N VAL A 31 -4.89 -8.89 6.73
CA VAL A 31 -5.93 -8.31 7.59
C VAL A 31 -7.29 -8.30 6.87
N ARG A 32 -8.36 -8.61 7.60
CA ARG A 32 -9.72 -8.49 7.06
C ARG A 32 -10.09 -7.02 6.93
N LYS A 33 -10.93 -6.69 5.94
CA LYS A 33 -11.33 -5.31 5.62
C LYS A 33 -11.84 -4.53 6.84
N GLU A 34 -12.61 -5.18 7.73
CA GLU A 34 -13.20 -4.55 8.92
C GLU A 34 -12.18 -4.30 10.05
N GLN A 35 -10.97 -4.87 9.93
CA GLN A 35 -9.88 -4.77 10.89
C GLN A 35 -8.72 -3.91 10.37
N GLU A 36 -8.84 -3.38 9.14
CA GLU A 36 -7.86 -2.47 8.56
C GLU A 36 -7.76 -1.18 9.36
N TYR A 37 -6.66 -0.46 9.14
CA TYR A 37 -6.47 0.88 9.66
C TYR A 37 -7.65 1.78 9.18
N PRO A 38 -8.40 2.44 10.08
CA PRO A 38 -9.71 3.03 9.77
C PRO A 38 -9.76 3.98 8.57
N ARG A 39 -8.65 4.65 8.24
CA ARG A 39 -8.53 5.55 7.08
C ARG A 39 -8.82 4.85 5.74
N TYR A 40 -8.61 3.54 5.63
CA TYR A 40 -8.71 2.81 4.37
C TYR A 40 -10.01 2.03 4.18
N ALA A 41 -10.91 2.09 5.17
CA ALA A 41 -12.19 1.38 5.12
C ALA A 41 -13.02 1.80 3.89
N ASP A 42 -13.03 3.10 3.59
CA ASP A 42 -13.81 3.71 2.50
C ASP A 42 -12.97 4.00 1.23
N GLY A 43 -11.84 3.32 1.07
CA GLY A 43 -10.94 3.49 -0.08
C GLY A 43 -9.99 4.68 0.03
N PHE A 44 -9.24 4.92 -1.05
CA PHE A 44 -8.22 5.96 -1.12
C PHE A 44 -8.81 7.32 -1.52
N GLU A 45 -8.55 8.36 -0.73
CA GLU A 45 -8.90 9.73 -1.08
C GLU A 45 -8.16 10.16 -2.37
N ASP A 46 -8.81 11.00 -3.19
CA ASP A 46 -8.28 11.52 -4.45
C ASP A 46 -7.84 10.46 -5.49
N SER A 47 -8.41 9.25 -5.43
CA SER A 47 -8.09 8.14 -6.34
C SER A 47 -9.05 8.02 -7.53
N GLU A 48 -10.08 8.86 -7.61
CA GLU A 48 -11.17 8.77 -8.59
C GLU A 48 -10.66 8.81 -10.04
N MET A 49 -9.60 9.58 -10.32
CA MET A 49 -9.03 9.68 -11.68
C MET A 49 -8.38 8.39 -12.17
N PHE A 50 -8.02 7.48 -11.26
CA PHE A 50 -7.45 6.16 -11.58
C PHE A 50 -8.51 5.07 -11.62
N ASN A 51 -9.79 5.42 -11.41
CA ASN A 51 -10.89 4.50 -11.53
C ASN A 51 -11.29 4.32 -13.00
N PRO A 52 -11.18 3.11 -13.57
CA PRO A 52 -11.55 2.85 -14.96
C PRO A 52 -13.03 3.09 -15.29
N ILE A 53 -13.90 3.07 -14.28
CA ILE A 53 -15.36 3.29 -14.41
C ILE A 53 -15.70 4.79 -14.34
N GLY A 54 -14.74 5.64 -13.96
CA GLY A 54 -14.88 7.10 -13.94
C GLY A 54 -15.61 7.67 -12.71
N GLU A 55 -16.09 6.82 -11.80
CA GLU A 55 -16.77 7.26 -10.57
C GLU A 55 -16.38 6.38 -9.37
N GLY A 56 -16.13 7.02 -8.22
CA GLY A 56 -15.86 6.37 -6.95
C GLY A 56 -14.36 6.14 -6.68
N ARG A 57 -14.03 5.91 -5.41
CA ARG A 57 -12.66 5.68 -4.94
C ARG A 57 -12.18 4.28 -5.29
N LEU A 58 -10.87 4.15 -5.46
CA LEU A 58 -10.21 2.86 -5.44
C LEU A 58 -10.23 2.30 -4.00
N VAL A 59 -10.70 1.07 -3.85
CA VAL A 59 -10.76 0.35 -2.58
C VAL A 59 -9.80 -0.83 -2.64
N ALA A 60 -8.77 -0.79 -1.79
CA ALA A 60 -7.86 -1.93 -1.61
C ALA A 60 -8.41 -2.91 -0.57
N GLU A 61 -8.13 -4.20 -0.75
CA GLU A 61 -8.39 -5.26 0.22
C GLU A 61 -7.23 -6.26 0.19
N TRP A 62 -6.76 -6.68 1.36
CA TRP A 62 -5.92 -7.87 1.46
C TRP A 62 -6.77 -9.12 1.25
N VAL A 63 -6.44 -9.91 0.24
CA VAL A 63 -7.15 -11.17 -0.05
C VAL A 63 -6.56 -12.33 0.74
N ASN A 64 -5.26 -12.26 1.00
CA ASN A 64 -4.51 -13.15 1.88
C ASN A 64 -3.25 -12.42 2.38
N ASP A 65 -2.34 -13.12 3.03
CA ASP A 65 -1.10 -12.58 3.59
C ASP A 65 -0.07 -12.08 2.55
N LYS A 66 -0.34 -12.25 1.25
CA LYS A 66 0.56 -11.87 0.16
C LYS A 66 -0.10 -11.04 -0.93
N GLU A 67 -1.42 -11.07 -1.05
CA GLU A 67 -2.13 -10.53 -2.20
C GLU A 67 -3.05 -9.38 -1.81
N ILE A 68 -2.96 -8.30 -2.59
CA ILE A 68 -3.85 -7.15 -2.51
C ILE A 68 -4.65 -7.07 -3.81
N LYS A 69 -5.95 -6.83 -3.66
CA LYS A 69 -6.84 -6.46 -4.76
C LYS A 69 -7.23 -5.00 -4.61
N ILE A 70 -7.24 -4.25 -5.70
CA ILE A 70 -7.78 -2.90 -5.74
C ILE A 70 -9.03 -2.93 -6.64
N SER A 71 -10.12 -2.35 -6.17
CA SER A 71 -11.41 -2.33 -6.86
C SER A 71 -11.94 -0.90 -7.00
N PRO A 72 -12.35 -0.46 -8.20
CA PRO A 72 -12.15 -1.12 -9.50
C PRO A 72 -10.66 -1.32 -9.84
N ASN A 73 -10.32 -2.32 -10.66
CA ASN A 73 -8.92 -2.72 -10.88
C ASN A 73 -8.17 -1.70 -11.76
N PRO A 74 -7.14 -1.01 -11.25
CA PRO A 74 -6.39 -0.03 -12.04
C PRO A 74 -5.23 -0.67 -12.85
N PHE A 75 -5.04 -1.99 -12.78
CA PHE A 75 -3.89 -2.68 -13.37
C PHE A 75 -4.29 -3.65 -14.49
N ASP A 76 -3.62 -3.55 -15.63
CA ASP A 76 -3.80 -4.47 -16.75
C ASP A 76 -3.33 -5.89 -16.43
N GLN A 77 -2.29 -6.03 -15.59
CA GLN A 77 -1.66 -7.30 -15.24
C GLN A 77 -1.25 -7.32 -13.77
N SER A 78 -1.29 -8.51 -13.17
CA SER A 78 -0.76 -8.70 -11.82
C SER A 78 0.74 -8.45 -11.78
N PHE A 79 1.21 -7.84 -10.71
CA PHE A 79 2.64 -7.59 -10.50
C PHE A 79 3.03 -7.83 -9.04
N VAL A 80 4.33 -8.00 -8.82
CA VAL A 80 4.92 -8.19 -7.49
C VAL A 80 5.69 -6.93 -7.12
N ALA A 81 5.42 -6.41 -5.92
CA ALA A 81 6.22 -5.39 -5.27
C ALA A 81 6.99 -5.99 -4.09
N THR A 82 8.22 -5.55 -3.87
CA THR A 82 9.06 -6.01 -2.76
C THR A 82 9.25 -4.88 -1.75
N LEU A 83 8.83 -5.13 -0.51
CA LEU A 83 9.04 -4.23 0.62
C LEU A 83 10.22 -4.72 1.46
N LYS A 84 11.30 -3.95 1.46
CA LYS A 84 12.43 -4.16 2.35
C LYS A 84 12.20 -3.45 3.68
N GLN A 85 12.10 -4.21 4.76
CA GLN A 85 11.72 -3.68 6.08
C GLN A 85 12.43 -4.39 7.23
N LYS A 86 12.29 -3.84 8.44
CA LYS A 86 12.69 -4.48 9.70
C LYS A 86 11.46 -4.72 10.55
N GLN A 87 11.19 -5.99 10.86
CA GLN A 87 10.11 -6.36 11.77
C GLN A 87 10.64 -6.35 13.21
N VAL A 88 10.66 -5.17 13.84
CA VAL A 88 11.28 -4.98 15.17
C VAL A 88 10.37 -5.54 16.27
N PRO A 89 10.77 -6.56 17.02
CA PRO A 89 9.93 -7.15 18.06
C PRO A 89 9.69 -6.18 19.22
N LYS A 90 8.43 -5.98 19.63
CA LYS A 90 8.09 -5.11 20.78
C LYS A 90 8.79 -5.53 22.08
N LYS A 91 8.99 -6.84 22.28
CA LYS A 91 9.75 -7.37 23.42
C LYS A 91 11.20 -6.87 23.43
N LEU A 92 11.86 -6.87 22.28
CA LEU A 92 13.23 -6.38 22.15
C LEU A 92 13.30 -4.86 22.40
N VAL A 93 12.30 -4.10 21.94
CA VAL A 93 12.19 -2.66 22.23
C VAL A 93 12.07 -2.40 23.74
N GLN A 94 11.31 -3.22 24.47
CA GLN A 94 11.17 -3.10 25.92
C GLN A 94 12.47 -3.45 26.67
N GLU A 95 13.25 -4.39 26.15
CA GLU A 95 14.48 -4.88 26.78
C GLU A 95 15.70 -3.98 26.50
N ALA A 96 15.86 -3.50 25.27
CA ALA A 96 17.06 -2.80 24.80
C ALA A 96 16.84 -1.32 24.39
N GLY A 97 15.58 -0.87 24.33
CA GLY A 97 15.21 0.42 23.76
C GLY A 97 15.08 0.39 22.23
N ILE A 98 14.32 1.35 21.68
CA ILE A 98 13.93 1.32 20.24
C ILE A 98 15.12 1.41 19.28
N ALA A 99 16.12 2.25 19.57
CA ALA A 99 17.26 2.45 18.69
C ALA A 99 18.11 1.17 18.57
N GLU A 100 18.38 0.53 19.71
CA GLU A 100 19.19 -0.68 19.74
C GLU A 100 18.43 -1.89 19.18
N ALA A 101 17.14 -2.04 19.54
CA ALA A 101 16.27 -3.06 18.97
C ALA A 101 16.19 -2.96 17.44
N TYR A 102 16.07 -1.75 16.90
CA TYR A 102 16.07 -1.50 15.47
C TYR A 102 17.41 -1.87 14.82
N ASN A 103 18.55 -1.51 15.42
CA ASN A 103 19.87 -1.84 14.90
C ASN A 103 20.12 -3.36 14.87
N GLN A 104 19.73 -4.07 15.92
CA GLN A 104 19.87 -5.52 16.03
C GLN A 104 18.94 -6.31 15.10
N THR A 105 17.80 -5.74 14.72
CA THR A 105 16.85 -6.42 13.84
C THR A 105 17.38 -6.48 12.40
N ALA A 106 17.40 -7.67 11.81
CA ALA A 106 17.82 -7.86 10.43
C ALA A 106 16.80 -7.29 9.43
N TRP A 107 17.28 -6.91 8.26
CA TRP A 107 16.40 -6.60 7.12
C TRP A 107 15.73 -7.87 6.61
N VAL A 108 14.47 -7.76 6.25
CA VAL A 108 13.69 -8.79 5.56
C VAL A 108 13.06 -8.20 4.32
N GLU A 109 12.74 -9.06 3.35
CA GLU A 109 11.97 -8.71 2.16
C GLU A 109 10.58 -9.35 2.28
N GLN A 110 9.55 -8.54 2.09
CA GLN A 110 8.17 -8.98 1.99
C GLN A 110 7.71 -8.76 0.56
N GLU A 111 7.25 -9.81 -0.09
CA GLU A 111 6.59 -9.70 -1.38
C GLU A 111 5.10 -9.40 -1.19
N VAL A 112 4.60 -8.49 -2.01
CA VAL A 112 3.19 -8.12 -2.09
C VAL A 112 2.77 -8.21 -3.55
N ILE A 113 1.76 -9.03 -3.82
CA ILE A 113 1.22 -9.26 -5.15
C ILE A 113 0.00 -8.36 -5.31
N PHE A 114 0.06 -7.44 -6.26
CA PHE A 114 -1.10 -6.67 -6.67
C PHE A 114 -1.81 -7.41 -7.81
N ARG A 115 -3.09 -7.74 -7.61
CA ARG A 115 -3.90 -8.42 -8.62
C ARG A 115 -4.25 -7.45 -9.75
N GLY A 116 -3.89 -7.80 -10.97
CA GLY A 116 -4.32 -7.12 -12.20
C GLY A 116 -5.24 -8.02 -13.03
N GLY A 117 -5.83 -7.42 -14.07
CA GLY A 117 -6.78 -8.10 -14.95
C GLY A 117 -8.25 -7.99 -14.49
N SER A 118 -9.15 -8.20 -15.45
CA SER A 118 -10.62 -8.14 -15.29
C SER A 118 -11.21 -9.38 -14.65
#